data_AF-A0A1F9HMD4-F1
#
_entry.id   AF-A0A1F9HMD4-F1
#
_cell.length_a   1.000
_cell.length_b   1.000
_cell.length_c   1.000
_cell.angle_alpha   90.00
_cell.angle_beta   90.00
_cell.angle_gamma   90.00
#
_symmetry.space_group_name_H-M   'P 1'
#
loop_
_entity.id
_entity.type
_entity.pdbx_description
1 polymer ?
#
loop_
_entity_poly.entity_id
_entity_poly.type
_entity_poly.pdbx_seq_one_letter_code
_entity_poly.pdbx_strand_id
1 'polypeptide(L)'
;MAGKDIIMMTQEELKRLHIIRKELDGRIKQIEAAEILSLSDRQIRRLLGRVREEGDAGIAHKSRGKESNRRLPEKIRKKVIKLYRQKYNGFGPTLLSEKLFEEEALKISDETIRPWLIETGDIKKRRRHKKHRRWRERKGHYGEMLQIDGSHHHWLEGRGPEIVLMGCIDDATNKIFGRFYEYEGTMPAMDCFKRYIGLYGLPGSIYIDRHTTYKSNAKPTIEDDLLDRKPLSQFERAMGEFGVEALHAQIALRQRAG
;
A
#
# COMPACT_ATOMS: atom_id res chain seq x y z
N MET A 1 -17.39 -35.18 -2.91
CA MET A 1 -17.06 -34.93 -1.48
C MET A 1 -15.54 -34.84 -1.35
N ALA A 2 -14.93 -33.66 -1.56
CA ALA A 2 -13.47 -33.49 -1.66
C ALA A 2 -12.95 -32.34 -0.76
N GLY A 3 -13.52 -32.18 0.44
CA GLY A 3 -13.20 -31.07 1.35
C GLY A 3 -12.83 -31.48 2.77
N LYS A 4 -12.71 -32.79 3.07
CA LYS A 4 -12.40 -33.27 4.43
C LYS A 4 -10.91 -33.22 4.79
N ASP A 5 -10.01 -33.02 3.82
CA ASP A 5 -8.55 -33.09 4.03
C ASP A 5 -7.82 -31.74 3.86
N ILE A 6 -8.55 -30.62 3.74
CA ILE A 6 -7.93 -29.29 3.56
C ILE A 6 -7.85 -28.55 4.89
N ILE A 7 -6.61 -28.29 5.37
CA ILE A 7 -6.38 -27.48 6.56
C ILE A 7 -6.02 -26.04 6.15
N MET A 8 -6.89 -25.08 6.50
CA MET A 8 -6.71 -23.68 6.18
C MET A 8 -5.82 -22.97 7.20
N MET A 9 -4.58 -22.66 6.83
CA MET A 9 -3.58 -22.00 7.69
C MET A 9 -3.08 -20.66 7.11
N THR A 10 -2.64 -19.75 7.97
CA THR A 10 -1.81 -18.60 7.55
C THR A 10 -0.39 -19.05 7.23
N GLN A 11 0.37 -18.22 6.52
CA GLN A 11 1.79 -18.48 6.27
C GLN A 11 2.61 -18.60 7.57
N GLU A 12 2.23 -17.86 8.60
CA GLU A 12 2.87 -17.96 9.92
C GLU A 12 2.53 -19.29 10.61
N GLU A 13 1.28 -19.74 10.56
CA GLU A 13 0.86 -21.05 11.08
C GLU A 13 1.57 -22.20 10.34
N LEU A 14 1.77 -22.10 9.02
CA LEU A 14 2.54 -23.09 8.25
C LEU A 14 4.01 -23.15 8.67
N LYS A 15 4.66 -21.98 8.85
CA LYS A 15 6.04 -21.92 9.37
C LYS A 15 6.14 -22.56 10.75
N ARG A 16 5.17 -22.26 11.62
CA ARG A 16 5.07 -22.84 12.97
C ARG A 16 4.93 -24.35 12.91
N LEU A 17 4.07 -24.89 12.05
CA LEU A 17 3.92 -26.33 11.85
C LEU A 17 5.23 -27.00 11.44
N HIS A 18 5.98 -26.39 10.51
CA HIS A 18 7.27 -26.92 10.06
C HIS A 18 8.30 -27.04 11.19
N ILE A 19 8.41 -26.01 12.03
CA ILE A 19 9.35 -26.02 13.16
C ILE A 19 8.91 -27.03 14.23
N ILE A 20 7.62 -27.10 14.54
CA ILE A 20 7.08 -28.07 15.51
C ILE A 20 7.28 -29.51 15.04
N ARG A 21 7.13 -29.80 13.73
CA ARG A 21 7.45 -31.12 13.17
C ARG A 21 8.92 -31.49 13.32
N LYS A 22 9.84 -30.56 13.03
CA LYS A 22 11.28 -30.79 13.24
C LYS A 22 11.62 -31.15 14.68
N GLU A 23 10.94 -30.52 15.65
CA GLU A 23 11.13 -30.83 17.05
C GLU A 23 10.57 -32.21 17.40
N LEU A 24 9.36 -32.55 16.91
CA LEU A 24 8.76 -33.89 17.08
C LEU A 24 9.63 -35.01 16.48
N ASP A 25 10.27 -34.73 15.34
CA ASP A 25 11.21 -35.63 14.68
C ASP A 25 12.58 -35.70 15.38
N GLY A 26 12.78 -34.96 16.48
CA GLY A 26 14.03 -34.91 17.24
C GLY A 26 15.19 -34.20 16.54
N ARG A 27 14.91 -33.43 15.47
CA ARG A 27 15.93 -32.73 14.66
C ARG A 27 16.39 -31.41 15.27
N ILE A 28 15.57 -30.82 16.14
CA ILE A 28 15.87 -29.60 16.88
C ILE A 28 15.39 -29.76 18.32
N LYS A 29 16.02 -29.04 19.26
CA LYS A 29 15.59 -29.03 20.65
C LYS A 29 14.42 -28.06 20.87
N GLN A 30 13.66 -28.27 21.94
CA GLN A 30 12.54 -27.40 22.32
C GLN A 30 12.96 -25.93 22.46
N ILE A 31 14.14 -25.67 23.03
CA ILE A 31 14.69 -24.32 23.23
C ILE A 31 14.96 -23.64 21.88
N GLU A 32 15.54 -24.36 20.92
CA GLU A 32 15.80 -23.87 19.57
C GLU A 32 14.48 -23.57 18.83
N ALA A 33 13.46 -24.41 19.00
CA ALA A 33 12.13 -24.18 18.44
C ALA A 33 11.47 -22.92 19.04
N ALA A 34 11.65 -22.69 20.35
CA ALA A 34 11.16 -21.51 21.05
C ALA A 34 11.83 -20.22 20.53
N GLU A 35 13.15 -20.23 20.33
CA GLU A 35 13.91 -19.13 19.77
C GLU A 35 13.50 -18.81 18.33
N ILE A 36 13.45 -19.82 17.45
CA ILE A 36 13.10 -19.66 16.03
C ILE A 36 11.68 -19.07 15.87
N LEU A 37 10.74 -19.50 16.72
CA LEU A 37 9.36 -19.04 16.65
C LEU A 37 9.09 -17.81 17.52
N SER A 38 10.09 -17.35 18.30
CA SER A 38 9.94 -16.29 19.30
C SER A 38 8.74 -16.53 20.23
N LEU A 39 8.58 -17.77 20.69
CA LEU A 39 7.53 -18.19 21.61
C LEU A 39 8.12 -18.66 22.93
N SER A 40 7.33 -18.61 23.99
CA SER A 40 7.76 -19.20 25.27
C SER A 40 7.75 -20.74 25.23
N ASP A 41 8.61 -21.37 26.02
CA ASP A 41 8.65 -22.82 26.18
C ASP A 41 7.28 -23.43 26.49
N ARG A 42 6.48 -22.75 27.32
CA ARG A 42 5.13 -23.20 27.65
C ARG A 42 4.21 -23.24 26.43
N GLN A 43 4.33 -22.26 25.54
CA GLN A 43 3.55 -22.23 24.30
C GLN A 43 4.01 -23.34 23.34
N ILE A 44 5.32 -23.59 23.24
CA ILE A 44 5.87 -24.69 22.45
C ILE A 44 5.37 -26.04 22.94
N ARG A 45 5.47 -26.34 24.25
CA ARG A 45 4.92 -27.61 24.82
C ARG A 45 3.43 -27.79 24.52
N ARG A 46 2.66 -26.71 24.62
CA ARG A 46 1.23 -26.73 24.30
C ARG A 46 0.97 -27.01 22.82
N LEU A 47 1.80 -26.49 21.92
CA LEU A 47 1.69 -26.77 20.49
C LEU A 47 2.10 -28.22 20.18
N LEU A 48 3.17 -28.73 20.78
CA LEU A 48 3.59 -30.14 20.63
C LEU A 48 2.49 -31.11 21.08
N GLY A 49 1.89 -30.87 22.25
CA GLY A 49 0.78 -31.69 22.75
C GLY A 49 -0.40 -31.70 21.76
N ARG A 50 -0.78 -30.53 21.24
CA ARG A 50 -1.84 -30.44 20.24
C ARG A 50 -1.50 -31.13 18.94
N VAL A 51 -0.28 -31.02 18.44
CA VAL A 51 0.10 -31.69 17.19
C VAL A 51 0.15 -33.21 17.36
N ARG A 52 0.50 -33.70 18.55
CA ARG A 52 0.42 -35.13 18.88
C ARG A 52 -1.01 -35.66 18.92
N GLU A 53 -1.96 -34.87 19.42
CA GLU A 53 -3.37 -35.27 19.57
C GLU A 53 -4.21 -35.02 18.31
N GLU A 54 -4.08 -33.84 17.72
CA GLU A 54 -4.93 -33.32 16.64
C GLU A 54 -4.21 -33.33 15.27
N GLY A 55 -2.96 -33.79 15.20
CA GLY A 55 -2.14 -33.74 13.99
C GLY A 55 -1.82 -32.30 13.55
N ASP A 56 -1.62 -32.07 12.25
CA ASP A 56 -1.34 -30.74 11.71
C ASP A 56 -2.41 -29.71 12.04
N ALA A 57 -3.66 -30.15 12.19
CA ALA A 57 -4.79 -29.28 12.51
C ALA A 57 -4.62 -28.59 13.88
N GLY A 58 -3.81 -29.15 14.79
CA GLY A 58 -3.54 -28.59 16.11
C GLY A 58 -2.78 -27.25 16.11
N ILE A 59 -2.16 -26.88 14.98
CA ILE A 59 -1.52 -25.57 14.79
C ILE A 59 -2.53 -24.49 14.34
N ALA A 60 -3.59 -24.88 13.64
CA ALA A 60 -4.57 -23.93 13.14
C ALA A 60 -5.32 -23.25 14.30
N HIS A 61 -5.61 -21.96 14.15
CA HIS A 61 -6.35 -21.22 15.16
C HIS A 61 -7.75 -21.84 15.43
N LYS A 62 -8.07 -22.21 16.68
CA LYS A 62 -9.31 -22.93 17.04
C LYS A 62 -10.62 -22.19 16.77
N SER A 63 -10.59 -20.87 16.65
CA SER A 63 -11.77 -20.06 16.27
C SER A 63 -11.95 -19.96 14.75
N ARG A 64 -11.02 -20.51 13.96
CA ARG A 64 -11.11 -20.47 12.50
C ARG A 64 -12.25 -21.38 12.05
N GLY A 65 -13.15 -20.81 11.23
CA GLY A 65 -14.37 -21.49 10.79
C GLY A 65 -15.47 -21.58 11.84
N LYS A 66 -15.25 -21.11 13.09
CA LYS A 66 -16.30 -21.04 14.11
C LYS A 66 -17.04 -19.72 14.02
N GLU A 67 -18.36 -19.78 14.10
CA GLU A 67 -19.17 -18.59 14.26
C GLU A 67 -18.92 -17.96 15.64
N SER A 68 -18.93 -16.63 15.72
CA SER A 68 -18.73 -15.92 16.99
C SER A 68 -19.90 -16.20 17.94
N ASN A 69 -19.60 -16.56 19.19
CA ASN A 69 -20.61 -16.71 20.25
C ASN A 69 -21.38 -15.39 20.54
N ARG A 70 -20.87 -14.25 20.09
CA ARG A 70 -21.50 -12.92 20.20
C ARG A 70 -22.34 -12.54 18.97
N ARG A 71 -22.45 -13.42 17.98
CA ARG A 71 -23.22 -13.17 16.76
C ARG A 71 -24.70 -13.04 17.14
N LEU A 72 -25.33 -11.96 16.69
CA LEU A 72 -26.77 -11.80 16.86
C LEU A 72 -27.52 -12.94 16.13
N PRO A 73 -28.62 -13.45 16.71
CA PRO A 73 -29.43 -14.49 16.08
C PRO A 73 -29.78 -14.16 14.63
N GLU A 74 -29.65 -15.16 13.76
CA GLU A 74 -29.94 -15.00 12.32
C GLU A 74 -31.39 -14.52 12.05
N LYS A 75 -32.32 -14.82 12.97
CA LYS A 75 -33.70 -14.29 12.95
C LYS A 75 -33.72 -12.76 12.98
N ILE A 76 -32.88 -12.14 13.82
CA ILE A 76 -32.79 -10.67 13.95
C ILE A 76 -32.19 -10.09 12.67
N ARG A 77 -31.12 -10.70 12.15
CA ARG A 77 -30.51 -10.30 10.87
C ARG A 77 -31.54 -10.29 9.74
N LYS A 78 -32.31 -11.38 9.58
CA LYS A 78 -33.38 -11.48 8.56
C LYS A 78 -34.47 -10.42 8.76
N LYS A 79 -34.89 -10.17 10.00
CA LYS A 79 -35.87 -9.12 10.32
C LYS A 79 -35.36 -7.74 9.89
N VAL A 80 -34.11 -7.41 10.22
CA VAL A 80 -33.48 -6.12 9.87
C VAL A 80 -33.36 -5.94 8.37
N ILE A 81 -32.91 -6.94 7.62
CA ILE A 81 -32.81 -6.87 6.15
C ILE A 81 -34.19 -6.69 5.52
N LYS A 82 -35.22 -7.37 6.04
CA LYS A 82 -36.60 -7.21 5.57
C LYS A 82 -37.10 -5.78 5.80
N LEU A 83 -36.93 -5.24 7.00
CA LEU A 83 -37.30 -3.86 7.34
C LEU A 83 -36.55 -2.84 6.49
N TYR A 84 -35.26 -3.07 6.24
CA TYR A 84 -34.46 -2.23 5.36
C TYR A 84 -35.07 -2.13 3.96
N ARG A 85 -35.37 -3.28 3.33
CA ARG A 85 -35.91 -3.30 1.96
C ARG A 85 -37.34 -2.78 1.86
N GLN A 86 -38.14 -2.90 2.91
CA GLN A 86 -39.55 -2.49 2.91
C GLN A 86 -39.77 -1.03 3.30
N LYS A 87 -39.06 -0.55 4.32
CA LYS A 87 -39.37 0.72 5.00
C LYS A 87 -38.21 1.72 5.00
N TYR A 88 -36.97 1.25 5.03
CA TYR A 88 -35.78 2.10 5.19
C TYR A 88 -34.83 2.03 4.01
N ASN A 89 -35.37 1.82 2.80
CA ASN A 89 -34.56 1.65 1.61
C ASN A 89 -33.74 2.92 1.35
N GLY A 90 -32.44 2.75 1.08
CA GLY A 90 -31.50 3.85 0.85
C GLY A 90 -30.91 4.47 2.11
N PHE A 91 -31.31 4.06 3.32
CA PHE A 91 -30.70 4.59 4.54
C PHE A 91 -29.27 4.06 4.71
N GLY A 92 -28.38 4.92 5.22
CA GLY A 92 -27.05 4.50 5.65
C GLY A 92 -27.12 3.65 6.93
N PRO A 93 -26.08 2.85 7.25
CA PRO A 93 -26.09 1.98 8.44
C PRO A 93 -26.35 2.73 9.76
N THR A 94 -25.87 3.98 9.87
CA THR A 94 -26.07 4.83 11.04
C THR A 94 -27.53 5.25 11.19
N LEU A 95 -28.12 5.83 10.15
CA LEU A 95 -29.52 6.23 10.16
C LEU A 95 -30.47 5.04 10.33
N LEU A 96 -30.12 3.88 9.75
CA LEU A 96 -30.89 2.65 9.97
C LEU A 96 -30.81 2.20 11.42
N SER A 97 -29.64 2.25 12.06
CA SER A 97 -29.47 1.92 13.48
C SER A 97 -30.35 2.80 14.36
N GLU A 98 -30.40 4.10 14.09
CA GLU A 98 -31.24 5.05 14.83
C GLU A 98 -32.72 4.73 14.66
N LYS A 99 -33.17 4.51 13.42
CA LYS A 99 -34.60 4.24 13.13
C LYS A 99 -35.08 2.88 13.60
N LEU A 100 -34.22 1.86 13.58
CA LEU A 100 -34.51 0.57 14.19
C LEU A 100 -34.69 0.70 15.70
N PHE A 101 -33.95 1.59 16.37
CA PHE A 101 -34.13 1.83 17.79
C PHE A 101 -35.41 2.62 18.08
N GLU A 102 -35.66 3.70 17.34
CA GLU A 102 -36.80 4.60 17.55
C GLU A 102 -38.15 3.95 17.22
N GLU A 103 -38.28 3.30 16.07
CA GLU A 103 -39.58 2.85 15.55
C GLU A 103 -39.84 1.36 15.79
N GLU A 104 -38.78 0.56 15.95
CA GLU A 104 -38.88 -0.90 16.02
C GLU A 104 -38.35 -1.46 17.36
N ALA A 105 -37.89 -0.59 18.28
CA ALA A 105 -37.27 -0.92 19.57
C ALA A 105 -36.10 -1.93 19.48
N LEU A 106 -35.40 -1.95 18.34
CA LEU A 106 -34.28 -2.84 18.06
C LEU A 106 -32.95 -2.10 18.23
N LYS A 107 -32.26 -2.34 19.35
CA LYS A 107 -30.93 -1.78 19.62
C LYS A 107 -29.83 -2.62 18.95
N ILE A 108 -29.40 -2.22 17.76
CA ILE A 108 -28.32 -2.88 17.00
C ILE A 108 -27.36 -1.81 16.52
N SER A 109 -26.04 -2.02 16.67
CA SER A 109 -25.05 -1.03 16.22
C SER A 109 -24.95 -0.96 14.69
N ASP A 110 -24.62 0.23 14.19
CA ASP A 110 -24.37 0.48 12.77
C ASP A 110 -23.21 -0.37 12.22
N GLU A 111 -22.21 -0.67 13.05
CA GLU A 111 -21.10 -1.58 12.72
C GLU A 111 -21.55 -3.03 12.49
N THR A 112 -22.64 -3.46 13.12
CA THR A 112 -23.22 -4.80 12.93
C THR A 112 -24.12 -4.86 11.69
N ILE A 113 -24.87 -3.78 11.45
CA ILE A 113 -25.77 -3.65 10.29
C ILE A 113 -24.97 -3.53 8.98
N ARG A 114 -23.88 -2.77 8.99
CA ARG A 114 -23.06 -2.48 7.81
C ARG A 114 -22.59 -3.73 7.05
N PRO A 115 -21.97 -4.75 7.67
CA PRO A 115 -21.59 -5.97 6.96
C PRO A 115 -22.80 -6.74 6.44
N TRP A 116 -23.94 -6.75 7.16
CA TRP A 116 -25.15 -7.43 6.68
C TRP A 116 -25.65 -6.84 5.38
N LEU A 117 -25.72 -5.50 5.28
CA LEU A 117 -26.17 -4.79 4.08
C LEU A 117 -25.16 -4.88 2.92
N ILE A 118 -23.87 -5.02 3.23
CA ILE A 118 -22.84 -5.25 2.19
C ILE A 118 -22.93 -6.68 1.65
N GLU A 119 -23.06 -7.68 2.52
CA GLU A 119 -23.17 -9.09 2.15
C GLU A 119 -24.42 -9.37 1.30
N THR A 120 -25.52 -8.66 1.57
CA THR A 120 -26.78 -8.81 0.81
C THR A 120 -26.82 -7.97 -0.47
N GLY A 121 -25.78 -7.16 -0.73
CA GLY A 121 -25.68 -6.28 -1.89
C GLY A 121 -26.53 -5.00 -1.80
N ASP A 122 -27.19 -4.77 -0.66
CA ASP A 122 -28.08 -3.62 -0.44
C ASP A 122 -27.28 -2.29 -0.35
N ILE A 123 -26.02 -2.34 0.12
CA ILE A 123 -25.10 -1.18 0.12
C ILE A 123 -23.76 -1.56 -0.51
N LYS A 124 -23.28 -0.74 -1.44
CA LYS A 124 -21.93 -0.87 -2.02
C LYS A 124 -20.90 -0.20 -1.11
N LYS A 125 -19.75 -0.87 -0.91
CA LYS A 125 -18.60 -0.28 -0.21
C LYS A 125 -18.08 0.92 -1.01
N ARG A 126 -18.44 2.14 -0.58
CA ARG A 126 -17.96 3.36 -1.23
C ARG A 126 -16.47 3.54 -0.93
N ARG A 127 -15.65 3.67 -1.98
CA ARG A 127 -14.22 3.97 -1.84
C ARG A 127 -14.11 5.33 -1.15
N ARG A 128 -13.32 5.42 -0.06
CA ARG A 128 -13.07 6.71 0.59
C ARG A 128 -12.58 7.71 -0.45
N HIS A 129 -13.15 8.92 -0.42
CA HIS A 129 -12.68 10.00 -1.27
C HIS A 129 -11.17 10.20 -1.00
N LYS A 130 -10.38 10.38 -2.05
CA LYS A 130 -8.94 10.63 -1.89
C LYS A 130 -8.78 11.88 -1.02
N LYS A 131 -7.84 11.85 -0.06
CA LYS A 131 -7.48 13.03 0.74
C LYS A 131 -7.23 14.19 -0.22
N HIS A 132 -7.77 15.37 0.12
CA HIS A 132 -7.54 16.60 -0.64
C HIS A 132 -6.03 16.82 -0.78
N ARG A 133 -5.54 16.92 -2.01
CA ARG A 133 -4.12 17.16 -2.28
C ARG A 133 -3.82 18.61 -1.94
N ARG A 134 -2.89 18.85 -1.01
CA ARG A 134 -2.44 20.20 -0.67
C ARG A 134 -1.36 20.58 -1.68
N TRP A 135 -1.35 21.83 -2.12
CA TRP A 135 -0.27 22.35 -2.98
C TRP A 135 0.96 22.66 -2.12
N ARG A 136 2.15 22.43 -2.67
CA ARG A 136 3.41 22.87 -2.04
C ARG A 136 3.59 24.35 -2.32
N GLU A 137 4.08 25.10 -1.36
CA GLU A 137 4.54 26.46 -1.59
C GLU A 137 5.79 26.44 -2.49
N ARG A 138 5.88 27.38 -3.43
CA ARG A 138 7.02 27.49 -4.34
C ARG A 138 8.26 27.98 -3.60
N LYS A 139 9.44 27.67 -4.14
CA LYS A 139 10.72 28.22 -3.70
C LYS A 139 10.79 29.72 -3.95
N GLY A 140 11.60 30.42 -3.16
CA GLY A 140 11.66 31.88 -3.17
C GLY A 140 12.64 32.43 -4.21
N HIS A 141 13.64 31.64 -4.59
CA HIS A 141 14.73 32.10 -5.45
C HIS A 141 15.03 31.14 -6.61
N TYR A 142 15.53 31.74 -7.69
CA TYR A 142 15.99 31.03 -8.89
C TYR A 142 17.09 30.02 -8.53
N GLY A 143 17.00 28.81 -9.10
CA GLY A 143 17.98 27.75 -8.90
C GLY A 143 17.84 26.99 -7.58
N GLU A 144 16.95 27.40 -6.66
CA GLU A 144 16.73 26.65 -5.41
C GLU A 144 16.17 25.25 -5.68
N MET A 145 15.29 25.12 -6.67
CA MET A 145 14.73 23.84 -7.05
C MET A 145 14.33 23.80 -8.52
N LEU A 146 14.76 22.75 -9.20
CA LEU A 146 14.41 22.46 -10.58
C LEU A 146 13.42 21.29 -10.64
N GLN A 147 12.29 21.45 -11.28
CA GLN A 147 11.36 20.36 -11.53
C GLN A 147 11.70 19.68 -12.84
N ILE A 148 11.81 18.36 -12.83
CA ILE A 148 12.02 17.58 -14.04
C ILE A 148 10.83 16.65 -14.25
N ASP A 149 10.20 16.73 -15.42
CA ASP A 149 9.05 15.90 -15.77
C ASP A 149 9.07 15.50 -17.25
N GLY A 150 8.49 14.33 -17.54
CA GLY A 150 8.34 13.76 -18.87
C GLY A 150 6.91 13.90 -19.36
N SER A 151 6.70 14.61 -20.47
CA SER A 151 5.39 14.86 -21.03
C SER A 151 5.11 13.99 -22.26
N HIS A 152 4.24 12.99 -22.05
CA HIS A 152 3.74 12.06 -23.07
C HIS A 152 2.47 12.61 -23.71
N HIS A 153 2.60 13.18 -24.90
CA HIS A 153 1.47 13.65 -25.71
C HIS A 153 1.68 13.25 -27.18
N HIS A 154 0.61 13.34 -27.98
CA HIS A 154 0.70 13.22 -29.43
C HIS A 154 1.29 14.50 -30.04
N TRP A 155 2.55 14.79 -29.71
CA TRP A 155 3.26 16.00 -30.13
C TRP A 155 3.34 16.17 -31.66
N LEU A 156 3.32 15.05 -32.38
CA LEU A 156 3.30 15.02 -33.85
C LEU A 156 1.91 14.73 -34.42
N GLU A 157 0.87 14.71 -33.60
CA GLU A 157 -0.54 14.51 -34.01
C GLU A 157 -0.74 13.25 -34.89
N GLY A 158 0.01 12.18 -34.61
CA GLY A 158 -0.04 10.92 -35.37
C GLY A 158 0.70 10.93 -36.71
N ARG A 159 1.40 12.02 -37.05
CA ARG A 159 2.18 12.16 -38.29
C ARG A 159 3.63 11.65 -38.19
N GLY A 160 4.02 11.14 -37.03
CA GLY A 160 5.39 10.69 -36.77
C GLY A 160 5.47 9.78 -35.55
N PRO A 161 6.69 9.36 -35.16
CA PRO A 161 6.90 8.47 -34.03
C PRO A 161 6.44 9.10 -32.71
N GLU A 162 6.12 8.25 -31.73
CA GLU A 162 5.88 8.73 -30.36
C GLU A 162 7.17 9.33 -29.79
N ILE A 163 7.07 10.54 -29.25
CA ILE A 163 8.17 11.27 -28.64
C ILE A 163 7.73 11.84 -27.30
N VAL A 164 8.68 12.04 -26.41
CA VAL A 164 8.47 12.58 -25.06
C VAL A 164 9.17 13.93 -24.97
N LEU A 165 8.46 14.94 -24.48
CA LEU A 165 9.08 16.20 -24.09
C LEU A 165 9.60 16.08 -22.65
N MET A 166 10.91 16.06 -22.47
CA MET A 166 11.52 16.20 -21.15
C MET A 166 11.63 17.69 -20.84
N GLY A 167 11.00 18.13 -19.75
CA GLY A 167 11.00 19.51 -19.29
C GLY A 167 11.73 19.68 -17.97
N CYS A 168 12.51 20.76 -17.88
CA CYS A 168 13.14 21.27 -16.67
C CYS A 168 12.52 22.65 -16.37
N ILE A 169 11.85 22.81 -15.23
CA ILE A 169 11.15 24.05 -14.87
C ILE A 169 11.69 24.55 -13.54
N ASP A 170 12.25 25.76 -13.52
CA ASP A 170 12.65 26.41 -12.28
C ASP A 170 11.41 26.74 -11.44
N ASP A 171 11.41 26.28 -10.19
CA ASP A 171 10.23 26.31 -9.34
C ASP A 171 9.81 27.72 -8.88
N ALA A 172 10.78 28.62 -8.72
CA ALA A 172 10.55 29.99 -8.30
C ALA A 172 10.07 30.86 -9.48
N THR A 173 10.70 30.72 -10.65
CA THR A 173 10.55 31.64 -11.77
C THR A 173 9.70 31.12 -12.93
N ASN A 174 9.34 29.82 -12.95
CA ASN A 174 8.79 29.12 -14.12
C ASN A 174 9.69 29.17 -15.36
N LYS A 175 11.00 29.41 -15.22
CA LYS A 175 11.89 29.36 -16.37
C LYS A 175 11.94 27.93 -16.91
N ILE A 176 11.53 27.75 -18.16
CA ILE A 176 11.42 26.43 -18.80
C ILE A 176 12.63 26.19 -19.70
N PHE A 177 13.16 24.98 -19.59
CA PHE A 177 14.02 24.35 -20.59
C PHE A 177 13.38 23.03 -20.97
N GLY A 178 13.39 22.65 -22.25
CA GLY A 178 12.82 21.38 -22.65
C GLY A 178 13.40 20.86 -23.95
N ARG A 179 13.36 19.54 -24.11
CA ARG A 179 13.84 18.86 -25.31
C ARG A 179 13.04 17.59 -25.59
N PHE A 180 12.82 17.31 -26.87
CA PHE A 180 12.19 16.08 -27.32
C PHE A 180 13.17 14.90 -27.36
N TYR A 181 12.69 13.74 -26.91
CA TYR A 181 13.39 12.47 -26.92
C TYR A 181 12.46 11.37 -27.44
N GLU A 182 13.04 10.27 -27.92
CA GLU A 182 12.26 9.13 -28.44
C GLU A 182 11.57 8.32 -27.33
N TYR A 183 12.01 8.45 -26.08
CA TYR A 183 11.44 7.74 -24.94
C TYR A 183 11.69 8.52 -23.64
N GLU A 184 10.93 8.19 -22.60
CA GLU A 184 11.22 8.65 -21.24
C GLU A 184 12.15 7.66 -20.54
N GLY A 185 13.28 8.13 -20.03
CA GLY A 185 14.30 7.26 -19.45
C GLY A 185 15.36 8.02 -18.67
N THR A 186 16.23 7.28 -17.97
CA THR A 186 17.37 7.85 -17.26
C THR A 186 18.32 8.62 -18.18
N MET A 187 18.61 8.09 -19.37
CA MET A 187 19.50 8.77 -20.34
C MET A 187 18.90 10.09 -20.87
N PRO A 188 17.64 10.14 -21.35
CA PRO A 188 16.94 11.39 -21.65
C PRO A 188 16.98 12.40 -20.51
N ALA A 189 16.72 11.96 -19.27
CA ALA A 189 16.76 12.84 -18.10
C ALA A 189 18.16 13.39 -17.81
N MET A 190 19.20 12.55 -17.89
CA MET A 190 20.60 12.96 -17.71
C MET A 190 21.04 13.95 -18.78
N ASP A 191 20.72 13.70 -20.06
CA ASP A 191 21.06 14.63 -21.15
C ASP A 191 20.30 15.96 -21.01
N CYS A 192 19.00 15.91 -20.69
CA CYS A 192 18.19 17.11 -20.48
C CYS A 192 18.75 17.95 -19.32
N PHE A 193 19.09 17.32 -18.20
CA PHE A 193 19.71 17.98 -17.06
C PHE A 193 21.09 18.53 -17.41
N LYS A 194 21.96 17.76 -18.08
CA LYS A 194 23.30 18.19 -18.51
C LYS A 194 23.23 19.45 -19.38
N ARG A 195 22.26 19.53 -20.28
CA ARG A 195 22.06 20.71 -21.13
C ARG A 195 21.52 21.90 -20.34
N TYR A 196 20.59 21.66 -19.43
CA TYR A 196 20.09 22.70 -18.53
C TYR A 196 21.24 23.34 -17.74
N ILE A 197 22.08 22.53 -17.08
CA ILE A 197 23.18 23.06 -16.26
C ILE A 197 24.23 23.79 -17.09
N GLY A 198 24.44 23.38 -18.34
CA GLY A 198 25.34 24.07 -19.27
C GLY A 198 24.87 25.48 -19.65
N LEU A 199 23.56 25.76 -19.56
CA LEU A 199 22.99 27.07 -19.87
C LEU A 199 22.73 27.92 -18.62
N TYR A 200 22.40 27.28 -17.50
CA TYR A 200 21.77 27.93 -16.35
C TYR A 200 22.49 27.69 -15.02
N GLY A 201 23.51 26.84 -15.01
CA GLY A 201 24.21 26.44 -13.79
C GLY A 201 23.49 25.33 -13.02
N LEU A 202 24.12 24.89 -11.93
CA LEU A 202 23.62 23.83 -11.07
C LEU A 202 22.50 24.36 -10.15
N PRO A 203 21.34 23.68 -10.08
CA PRO A 203 20.34 23.97 -9.06
C PRO A 203 20.75 23.37 -7.69
N GLY A 204 20.20 23.90 -6.60
CA GLY A 204 20.41 23.34 -5.25
C GLY A 204 19.66 22.03 -5.03
N SER A 205 18.47 21.87 -5.64
CA SER A 205 17.69 20.64 -5.55
C SER A 205 16.91 20.36 -6.84
N ILE A 206 16.51 19.11 -7.02
CA ILE A 206 15.67 18.67 -8.13
C ILE A 206 14.42 18.01 -7.57
N TYR A 207 13.27 18.31 -8.16
CA TYR A 207 11.99 17.70 -7.83
C TYR A 207 11.51 16.81 -8.98
N ILE A 208 11.32 15.52 -8.70
CA ILE A 208 10.99 14.51 -9.70
C ILE A 208 9.76 13.71 -9.28
N ASP A 209 8.92 13.31 -10.24
CA ASP A 209 7.81 12.39 -9.97
C ASP A 209 8.35 10.99 -9.62
N ARG A 210 7.60 10.24 -8.80
CA ARG A 210 7.92 8.88 -8.35
C ARG A 210 7.83 7.82 -9.46
N HIS A 211 7.84 8.22 -10.72
CA HIS A 211 7.86 7.28 -11.82
C HIS A 211 9.12 6.40 -11.71
N THR A 212 8.98 5.12 -12.05
CA THR A 212 10.04 4.10 -11.90
C THR A 212 11.33 4.41 -12.65
N THR A 213 11.27 5.39 -13.55
CA THR A 213 12.40 5.98 -14.28
C THR A 213 13.41 6.70 -13.38
N TYR A 214 12.96 7.26 -12.24
CA TYR A 214 13.75 8.14 -11.37
C TYR A 214 13.98 7.59 -9.98
N LYS A 215 13.37 6.46 -9.65
CA LYS A 215 13.46 5.85 -8.33
C LYS A 215 13.73 4.35 -8.44
N SER A 216 14.76 3.88 -7.74
CA SER A 216 15.01 2.44 -7.64
C SER A 216 13.86 1.74 -6.91
N ASN A 217 13.34 0.68 -7.52
CA ASN A 217 12.41 -0.27 -6.89
C ASN A 217 13.14 -1.39 -6.13
N ALA A 218 14.48 -1.36 -6.09
CA ALA A 218 15.26 -2.36 -5.38
C ALA A 218 14.92 -2.33 -3.89
N LYS A 219 14.84 -3.51 -3.27
CA LYS A 219 14.82 -3.60 -1.81
C LYS A 219 16.22 -3.21 -1.31
N PRO A 220 16.33 -2.45 -0.21
CA PRO A 220 17.63 -2.18 0.42
C PRO A 220 18.37 -3.49 0.66
N THR A 221 19.67 -3.49 0.40
CA THR A 221 20.55 -4.61 0.77
C THR A 221 20.72 -4.62 2.30
N ILE A 222 21.12 -5.74 2.89
CA ILE A 222 21.38 -5.82 4.35
C ILE A 222 22.42 -4.76 4.79
N GLU A 223 23.42 -4.47 3.96
CA GLU A 223 24.39 -3.38 4.19
C GLU A 223 23.76 -1.98 4.10
N ASP A 224 22.76 -1.80 3.23
CA ASP A 224 22.05 -0.52 3.08
C ASP A 224 21.17 -0.23 4.30
N ASP A 225 20.50 -1.26 4.86
CA ASP A 225 19.74 -1.15 6.10
C ASP A 225 20.65 -0.86 7.32
N LEU A 226 21.86 -1.45 7.36
CA LEU A 226 22.84 -1.16 8.41
C LEU A 226 23.42 0.26 8.33
N LEU A 227 23.44 0.87 7.15
CA LEU A 227 24.01 2.20 6.89
C LEU A 227 22.95 3.29 6.67
N ASP A 228 21.66 2.98 6.88
CA ASP A 228 20.49 3.82 6.58
C ASP A 228 20.50 4.41 5.15
N ARG A 229 21.04 3.65 4.19
CA ARG A 229 21.14 4.03 2.78
C ARG A 229 19.89 3.61 2.04
N LYS A 230 19.25 4.55 1.33
CA LYS A 230 18.14 4.21 0.42
C LYS A 230 18.71 3.82 -0.94
N PRO A 231 18.14 2.81 -1.62
CA PRO A 231 18.58 2.45 -2.97
C PRO A 231 18.26 3.60 -3.93
N LEU A 232 19.32 4.22 -4.46
CA LEU A 232 19.25 5.33 -5.41
C LEU A 232 19.26 4.81 -6.85
N SER A 233 18.50 5.46 -7.73
CA SER A 233 18.63 5.31 -9.17
C SER A 233 19.97 5.89 -9.66
N GLN A 234 20.41 5.50 -10.86
CA GLN A 234 21.63 6.08 -11.46
C GLN A 234 21.52 7.60 -11.64
N PHE A 235 20.31 8.11 -11.85
CA PHE A 235 20.06 9.54 -11.91
C PHE A 235 20.32 10.21 -10.55
N GLU A 236 19.73 9.69 -9.47
CA GLU A 236 19.92 10.22 -8.12
C GLU A 236 21.38 10.14 -7.66
N ARG A 237 22.11 9.08 -8.03
CA ARG A 237 23.54 8.95 -7.76
C ARG A 237 24.33 10.06 -8.44
N ALA A 238 24.07 10.31 -9.73
CA ALA A 238 24.73 11.38 -10.47
C ALA A 238 24.43 12.76 -9.85
N MET A 239 23.19 13.00 -9.41
CA MET A 239 22.85 14.28 -8.73
C MET A 239 23.61 14.45 -7.42
N GLY A 240 23.78 13.37 -6.65
CA GLY A 240 24.59 13.37 -5.43
C GLY A 240 26.06 13.73 -5.67
N GLU A 241 26.66 13.28 -6.79
CA GLU A 241 28.03 13.67 -7.16
C GLU A 241 28.15 15.16 -7.48
N PHE A 242 27.10 15.78 -8.02
CA PHE A 242 27.05 17.23 -8.26
C PHE A 242 26.65 18.05 -7.02
N GLY A 243 26.40 17.41 -5.87
CA GLY A 243 25.91 18.08 -4.67
C GLY A 243 24.48 18.59 -4.77
N VAL A 244 23.68 18.03 -5.69
CA VAL A 244 22.29 18.42 -5.93
C VAL A 244 21.35 17.47 -5.22
N GLU A 245 20.46 18.00 -4.38
CA GLU A 245 19.52 17.18 -3.61
C GLU A 245 18.35 16.68 -4.49
N ALA A 246 18.11 15.36 -4.52
CA ALA A 246 16.98 14.77 -5.26
C ALA A 246 15.74 14.58 -4.35
N LEU A 247 14.69 15.35 -4.63
CA LEU A 247 13.41 15.33 -3.93
C LEU A 247 12.34 14.61 -4.77
N HIS A 248 11.58 13.71 -4.14
CA HIS A 248 10.52 12.95 -4.80
C HIS A 248 9.13 13.49 -4.49
N ALA A 249 8.25 13.47 -5.50
CA ALA A 249 6.84 13.73 -5.30
C ALA A 249 6.22 12.71 -4.32
N GLN A 250 5.96 13.14 -3.08
CA GLN A 250 5.08 12.38 -2.19
C GLN A 250 3.64 12.52 -2.72
N ILE A 251 2.84 11.45 -2.56
CA ILE A 251 1.48 11.26 -3.14
C ILE A 251 0.52 12.48 -2.97
N ALA A 252 0.84 13.46 -2.14
CA ALA A 252 0.04 14.63 -1.82
C ALA A 252 0.32 15.92 -2.62
N LEU A 253 1.43 16.08 -3.36
CA LEU A 253 1.81 17.38 -3.93
C LEU A 253 1.93 17.29 -5.46
N ARG A 254 1.04 17.98 -6.19
CA ARG A 254 1.25 18.32 -7.61
C ARG A 254 1.60 19.81 -7.70
N GLN A 255 2.24 20.19 -8.80
CA GLN A 255 2.69 21.54 -9.14
C GLN A 255 1.63 22.23 -10.01
N ARG A 256 1.34 23.52 -9.78
CA ARG A 256 0.47 24.29 -10.69
C ARG A 256 1.26 24.55 -11.96
N ALA A 257 0.87 23.90 -13.06
CA ALA A 257 1.17 24.38 -14.40
C ALA A 257 0.35 25.66 -14.60
N GLY A 258 1.05 26.79 -14.71
CA GLY A 258 0.52 28.06 -15.17
C GLY A 258 1.14 28.38 -16.51
#